data_AF-A0A926CMF0-F1
#
_entry.id   AF-A0A926CMF0-F1
#
_cell.length_a   1.000
_cell.length_b   1.000
_cell.length_c   1.000
_cell.angle_alpha   90.00
_cell.angle_beta   90.00
_cell.angle_gamma   90.00
#
_symmetry.space_group_name_H-M   'P 1'
#
loop_
_entity.id
_entity.type
_entity.pdbx_description
1 polymer ?
#
loop_
_entity_poly.entity_id
_entity_poly.type
_entity_poly.pdbx_seq_one_letter_code
_entity_poly.pdbx_strand_id
1 'polypeptide(L)'
;SYIRVVKGVTPLADGKIHLHFFPFMKEQAFVNAIEIVPSGRGKIRPVRIVARSSTFVDRDKQEWGPDRFYEGGQYVQRHEPVLGADQPELFQGERYGNFSYAIPVAAKSHYTLTLRFAESWFGPGRPGGGGQGSRSFDVYCNGRALLRRFDPFEAAGGALRAITKTFSHLEATPQGKLLIQFIPMENYALINSIEVTDEGF
;
A
#
# COMPACT_ATOMS: atom_id res chain seq x y z
N SER A 1 -15.08 6.41 0.25
CA SER A 1 -15.06 7.44 1.31
C SER A 1 -14.00 8.49 0.98
N TYR A 2 -14.24 9.75 1.35
CA TYR A 2 -13.24 10.83 1.20
C TYR A 2 -12.42 10.92 2.50
N ILE A 3 -11.10 10.81 2.39
CA ILE A 3 -10.16 10.92 3.52
C ILE A 3 -9.19 12.05 3.17
N ARG A 4 -8.98 12.95 4.13
CA ARG A 4 -7.98 14.03 4.02
C ARG A 4 -6.97 13.87 5.14
N VAL A 5 -5.71 13.76 4.78
CA VAL A 5 -4.60 13.66 5.72
C VAL A 5 -3.90 15.02 5.81
N VAL A 6 -3.69 15.49 7.04
CA VAL A 6 -2.98 16.74 7.33
C VAL A 6 -1.81 16.42 8.24
N LYS A 7 -0.62 16.94 7.92
CA LYS A 7 0.59 16.80 8.74
C LYS A 7 1.00 18.14 9.35
N GLY A 8 1.82 18.11 10.40
CA GLY A 8 2.31 19.32 11.07
C GLY A 8 1.29 20.04 11.94
N VAL A 9 0.21 19.36 12.35
CA VAL A 9 -0.75 19.88 13.32
C VAL A 9 -0.08 19.92 14.70
N THR A 10 -0.07 21.08 15.33
CA THR A 10 0.48 21.28 16.67
C THR A 10 -0.57 21.96 17.55
N PRO A 11 -0.61 21.67 18.87
CA PRO A 11 -1.47 22.39 19.78
C PRO A 11 -1.14 23.89 19.79
N LEU A 12 -2.17 24.74 19.96
CA LEU A 12 -1.97 26.17 20.18
C LEU A 12 -1.44 26.42 21.61
N ALA A 13 -1.24 27.71 21.96
CA ALA A 13 -0.74 28.13 23.27
C ALA A 13 -1.60 27.66 24.46
N ASP A 14 -2.88 27.32 24.21
CA ASP A 14 -3.78 26.74 25.20
C ASP A 14 -3.64 25.23 25.38
N GLY A 15 -2.68 24.61 24.68
CA GLY A 15 -2.41 23.18 24.72
C GLY A 15 -3.41 22.32 23.94
N LYS A 16 -4.29 22.92 23.12
CA LYS A 16 -5.33 22.19 22.39
C LYS A 16 -5.14 22.27 20.86
N ILE A 17 -5.60 21.23 20.18
CA ILE A 17 -5.81 21.25 18.73
C ILE A 17 -7.24 21.73 18.49
N HIS A 18 -7.39 22.81 17.73
CA HIS A 18 -8.68 23.37 17.37
C HIS A 18 -9.06 22.93 15.96
N LEU A 19 -10.24 22.31 15.81
CA LEU A 19 -10.78 21.89 14.52
C LEU A 19 -12.07 22.66 14.26
N HIS A 20 -12.12 23.38 13.14
CA HIS A 20 -13.29 24.15 12.73
C HIS A 20 -13.80 23.62 11.40
N PHE A 21 -15.09 23.30 11.35
CA PHE A 21 -15.79 22.84 10.16
C PHE A 21 -16.75 23.93 9.71
N PHE A 22 -16.48 24.54 8.55
CA PHE A 22 -17.31 25.60 8.00
C PHE A 22 -18.27 25.03 6.94
N PRO A 23 -19.56 25.38 6.98
CA PRO A 23 -20.49 25.00 5.92
C PRO A 23 -20.07 25.64 4.60
N PHE A 24 -20.36 24.95 3.49
CA PHE A 24 -20.19 25.50 2.14
C PHE A 24 -21.56 25.70 1.51
N MET A 25 -21.87 26.96 1.17
CA MET A 25 -23.20 27.37 0.73
C MET A 25 -24.31 26.95 1.71
N LYS A 26 -25.29 26.14 1.27
CA LYS A 26 -26.43 25.68 2.08
C LYS A 26 -26.21 24.33 2.76
N GLU A 27 -25.06 23.68 2.52
CA GLU A 27 -24.77 22.36 3.07
C GLU A 27 -24.06 22.47 4.42
N GLN A 28 -24.60 21.78 5.42
CA GLN A 28 -23.97 21.66 6.73
C GLN A 28 -22.69 20.84 6.62
N ALA A 29 -21.64 21.27 7.29
CA ALA A 29 -20.41 20.50 7.37
C ALA A 29 -20.63 19.28 8.29
N PHE A 30 -20.18 18.11 7.85
CA PHE A 30 -20.21 16.89 8.65
C PHE A 30 -18.88 16.13 8.52
N VAL A 31 -18.56 15.34 9.54
CA VAL A 31 -17.38 14.47 9.58
C VAL A 31 -17.79 13.14 10.21
N ASN A 32 -17.39 12.04 9.58
CA ASN A 32 -17.72 10.70 10.08
C ASN A 32 -16.74 10.23 11.16
N ALA A 33 -15.46 10.57 11.02
CA ALA A 33 -14.41 10.18 11.94
C ALA A 33 -13.26 11.18 11.93
N ILE A 34 -12.62 11.34 13.08
CA ILE A 34 -11.39 12.12 13.26
C ILE A 34 -10.39 11.21 13.97
N GLU A 35 -9.19 11.14 13.43
CA GLU A 35 -8.05 10.47 14.06
C GLU A 35 -6.92 11.49 14.23
N ILE A 36 -6.41 11.63 15.45
CA ILE A 36 -5.26 12.47 15.76
C ILE A 36 -4.20 11.55 16.35
N VAL A 37 -3.09 11.41 15.65
CA VAL A 37 -2.03 10.48 16.05
C VAL A 37 -0.69 11.22 16.12
N PRO A 38 0.07 11.07 17.21
CA PRO A 38 1.43 11.58 17.28
C PRO A 38 2.30 11.02 16.15
N SER A 39 3.14 11.87 15.55
CA SER A 39 4.07 11.50 14.49
C SER A 39 5.38 12.28 14.61
N GLY A 40 6.40 11.85 13.86
CA GLY A 40 7.64 12.61 13.75
C GLY A 40 7.39 14.01 13.18
N ARG A 41 8.23 14.98 13.56
CA ARG A 41 8.09 16.38 13.13
C ARG A 41 7.95 16.47 11.61
N GLY A 42 6.86 17.07 11.14
CA GLY A 42 6.61 17.30 9.71
C GLY A 42 6.27 16.04 8.89
N LYS A 43 6.01 14.89 9.53
CA LYS A 43 5.71 13.62 8.87
C LYS A 43 4.35 13.08 9.29
N ILE A 44 3.68 12.33 8.40
CA ILE A 44 2.61 11.41 8.83
C ILE A 44 3.21 10.10 9.36
N ARG A 45 2.44 9.31 10.12
CA ARG A 45 2.83 7.91 10.41
C ARG A 45 2.83 7.10 9.11
N PRO A 46 3.71 6.10 8.97
CA PRO A 46 3.69 5.24 7.80
C PRO A 46 2.32 4.59 7.60
N VAL A 47 1.84 4.54 6.36
CA VAL A 47 0.65 3.80 6.00
C VAL A 47 1.06 2.38 5.64
N ARG A 48 0.66 1.41 6.47
CA ARG A 48 0.95 -0.01 6.30
C ARG A 48 -0.33 -0.78 5.96
N ILE A 49 -0.30 -1.50 4.85
CA ILE A 49 -1.42 -2.28 4.33
C ILE A 49 -0.90 -3.68 4.05
N VAL A 50 -1.59 -4.68 4.56
CA VAL A 50 -1.38 -6.08 4.19
C VAL A 50 -2.65 -6.57 3.50
N ALA A 51 -2.51 -7.38 2.44
CA ALA A 51 -3.64 -7.93 1.70
C ALA A 51 -4.36 -9.02 2.52
N ARG A 52 -4.98 -8.66 3.65
CA ARG A 52 -5.70 -9.54 4.59
C ARG A 52 -6.95 -8.85 5.12
N SER A 53 -7.82 -9.60 5.80
CA SER A 53 -9.06 -9.07 6.38
C SER A 53 -8.89 -8.44 7.77
N SER A 54 -7.78 -8.67 8.48
CA SER A 54 -7.57 -8.17 9.85
C SER A 54 -6.25 -7.42 9.99
N THR A 55 -6.19 -6.56 11.01
CA THR A 55 -4.93 -5.95 11.45
C THR A 55 -4.01 -7.00 12.07
N PHE A 56 -2.71 -6.71 12.09
CA PHE A 56 -1.75 -7.43 12.92
C PHE A 56 -0.59 -6.52 13.32
N VAL A 57 0.16 -6.92 14.34
CA VAL A 57 1.38 -6.23 14.79
C VAL A 57 2.57 -7.14 14.48
N ASP A 58 3.56 -6.61 13.76
CA ASP A 58 4.76 -7.36 13.43
C ASP A 58 5.76 -7.44 14.60
N ARG A 59 6.87 -8.14 14.38
CA ARG A 59 7.94 -8.35 15.38
C ARG A 59 8.63 -7.04 15.80
N ASP A 60 8.58 -6.02 14.94
CA ASP A 60 9.12 -4.69 15.16
C ASP A 60 8.10 -3.76 15.83
N LYS A 61 6.98 -4.31 16.32
CA LYS A 61 5.86 -3.60 16.95
C LYS A 61 5.19 -2.59 16.01
N GLN A 62 5.29 -2.81 14.71
CA GLN A 62 4.61 -2.00 13.72
C GLN A 62 3.23 -2.59 13.46
N GLU A 63 2.23 -1.72 13.49
CA GLU A 63 0.85 -2.11 13.17
C GLU A 63 0.64 -2.08 11.65
N TRP A 64 0.09 -3.18 11.13
CA TRP A 64 -0.29 -3.35 9.74
C TRP A 64 -1.81 -3.39 9.62
N GLY A 65 -2.37 -2.47 8.82
CA GLY A 65 -3.80 -2.43 8.55
C GLY A 65 -4.24 -3.50 7.56
N PRO A 66 -5.52 -3.93 7.60
CA PRO A 66 -6.07 -4.85 6.61
C PRO A 66 -6.10 -4.20 5.22
N ASP A 67 -6.44 -5.02 4.23
CA ASP A 67 -6.54 -4.61 2.84
C ASP A 67 -7.62 -3.54 2.69
N ARG A 68 -7.21 -2.37 2.19
CA ARG A 68 -8.06 -1.17 2.12
C ARG A 68 -7.56 -0.21 1.06
N PHE A 69 -8.43 0.72 0.68
CA PHE A 69 -8.19 1.70 -0.40
C PHE A 69 -8.03 1.09 -1.79
N TYR A 70 -8.31 -0.21 -1.95
CA TYR A 70 -8.23 -0.87 -3.23
C TYR A 70 -9.51 -0.70 -4.06
N GLU A 71 -9.36 -0.85 -5.37
CA GLU A 71 -10.45 -1.05 -6.31
C GLU A 71 -10.09 -2.20 -7.25
N GLY A 72 -11.04 -3.09 -7.51
CA GLY A 72 -10.81 -4.28 -8.33
C GLY A 72 -9.99 -5.39 -7.64
N GLY A 73 -9.69 -6.43 -8.40
CA GLY A 73 -9.00 -7.63 -7.93
C GLY A 73 -9.78 -8.46 -6.92
N GLN A 74 -9.18 -9.59 -6.54
CA GLN A 74 -9.70 -10.54 -5.57
C GLN A 74 -8.67 -10.79 -4.47
N TYR A 75 -9.17 -11.07 -3.27
CA TYR A 75 -8.35 -11.47 -2.13
C TYR A 75 -8.28 -13.00 -2.07
N VAL A 76 -7.10 -13.52 -1.74
CA VAL A 76 -6.91 -14.92 -1.37
C VAL A 76 -5.94 -15.02 -0.20
N GLN A 77 -6.26 -15.93 0.72
CA GLN A 77 -5.38 -16.29 1.82
C GLN A 77 -4.30 -17.28 1.30
N ARG A 78 -3.05 -17.06 1.72
CA ARG A 78 -1.91 -17.93 1.41
C ARG A 78 -1.41 -18.56 2.70
N HIS A 79 -1.09 -19.84 2.67
CA HIS A 79 -0.65 -20.58 3.86
C HIS A 79 0.80 -21.05 3.75
N GLU A 80 1.34 -21.03 2.55
CA GLU A 80 2.66 -21.54 2.26
C GLU A 80 3.75 -20.60 2.79
N PRO A 81 4.83 -21.16 3.36
CA PRO A 81 5.96 -20.36 3.79
C PRO A 81 6.62 -19.69 2.59
N VAL A 82 6.98 -18.43 2.76
CA VAL A 82 7.73 -17.66 1.76
C VAL A 82 9.18 -17.56 2.20
N LEU A 83 10.08 -18.04 1.36
CA LEU A 83 11.52 -18.01 1.60
C LEU A 83 12.07 -16.59 1.44
N GLY A 84 13.01 -16.21 2.31
CA GLY A 84 13.61 -14.88 2.33
C GLY A 84 12.71 -13.79 2.91
N ALA A 85 11.58 -14.16 3.54
CA ALA A 85 10.74 -13.24 4.28
C ALA A 85 11.16 -13.15 5.75
N ASP A 86 11.73 -12.02 6.17
CA ASP A 86 12.04 -11.75 7.58
C ASP A 86 10.76 -11.68 8.45
N GLN A 87 9.67 -11.23 7.83
CA GLN A 87 8.32 -11.18 8.41
C GLN A 87 7.35 -11.96 7.50
N PRO A 88 7.19 -13.28 7.70
CA PRO A 88 6.26 -14.11 6.92
C PRO A 88 4.81 -13.62 6.96
N GLU A 89 4.44 -12.91 8.03
CA GLU A 89 3.14 -12.27 8.23
C GLU A 89 2.87 -11.13 7.22
N LEU A 90 3.81 -10.75 6.37
CA LEU A 90 3.53 -9.85 5.25
C LEU A 90 3.08 -10.56 3.97
N PHE A 91 3.09 -11.89 3.96
CA PHE A 91 2.89 -12.70 2.74
C PHE A 91 1.74 -13.73 2.81
N GLN A 92 1.05 -13.91 3.96
CA GLN A 92 -0.06 -14.89 4.08
C GLN A 92 -1.38 -14.39 3.45
N GLY A 93 -1.35 -13.29 2.72
CA GLY A 93 -2.49 -12.77 1.98
C GLY A 93 -2.03 -12.16 0.66
N GLU A 94 -2.89 -12.22 -0.34
CA GLU A 94 -2.59 -11.77 -1.69
C GLU A 94 -3.84 -11.11 -2.29
N ARG A 95 -3.68 -9.90 -2.82
CA ARG A 95 -4.63 -9.32 -3.76
C ARG A 95 -4.11 -9.58 -5.16
N TYR A 96 -4.93 -10.18 -6.01
CA TYR A 96 -4.58 -10.46 -7.39
C TYR A 96 -5.67 -9.99 -8.37
N GLY A 97 -5.31 -9.77 -9.63
CA GLY A 97 -6.23 -9.37 -10.69
C GLY A 97 -5.75 -8.14 -11.44
N ASN A 98 -6.70 -7.39 -12.00
CA ASN A 98 -6.50 -5.99 -12.37
C ASN A 98 -7.05 -5.13 -11.22
N PHE A 99 -6.17 -4.36 -10.58
CA PHE A 99 -6.55 -3.60 -9.39
C PHE A 99 -5.69 -2.34 -9.20
N SER A 100 -6.16 -1.46 -8.32
CA SER A 100 -5.44 -0.27 -7.92
C SER A 100 -5.61 0.01 -6.43
N TYR A 101 -4.78 0.89 -5.88
CA TYR A 101 -4.90 1.46 -4.55
C TYR A 101 -4.88 2.98 -4.63
N ALA A 102 -5.81 3.64 -3.94
CA ALA A 102 -5.87 5.09 -3.80
C ALA A 102 -5.55 5.48 -2.34
N ILE A 103 -4.27 5.42 -1.97
CA ILE A 103 -3.81 5.54 -0.59
C ILE A 103 -3.82 7.01 -0.14
N PRO A 104 -4.62 7.41 0.87
CA PRO A 104 -4.62 8.76 1.39
C PRO A 104 -3.28 9.09 2.08
N VAL A 105 -2.73 10.25 1.75
CA VAL A 105 -1.48 10.79 2.31
C VAL A 105 -1.57 12.32 2.40
N ALA A 106 -0.64 12.99 3.07
CA ALA A 106 -0.60 14.46 3.05
C ALA A 106 -0.19 14.95 1.65
N ALA A 107 -0.95 15.92 1.09
CA ALA A 107 -0.64 16.55 -0.18
C ALA A 107 0.65 17.39 -0.10
N LYS A 108 1.25 17.71 -1.25
CA LYS A 108 2.50 18.50 -1.35
C LYS A 108 3.63 17.91 -0.49
N SER A 109 3.82 16.59 -0.60
CA SER A 109 4.84 15.85 0.15
C SER A 109 5.34 14.70 -0.70
N HIS A 110 6.56 14.26 -0.41
CA HIS A 110 7.18 13.12 -1.06
C HIS A 110 7.17 11.90 -0.16
N TYR A 111 7.02 10.74 -0.79
CA TYR A 111 6.87 9.46 -0.12
C TYR A 111 7.79 8.41 -0.72
N THR A 112 8.23 7.52 0.15
CA THR A 112 8.79 6.23 -0.25
C THR A 112 7.70 5.16 -0.20
N LEU A 113 7.50 4.47 -1.32
CA LEU A 113 6.60 3.32 -1.47
C LEU A 113 7.41 2.03 -1.48
N THR A 114 7.05 1.11 -0.60
CA THR A 114 7.61 -0.24 -0.54
C THR A 114 6.51 -1.25 -0.87
N LEU A 115 6.72 -2.03 -1.91
CA LEU A 115 5.83 -3.08 -2.38
C LEU A 115 6.47 -4.44 -2.15
N ARG A 116 5.71 -5.39 -1.57
CA ARG A 116 6.19 -6.76 -1.32
C ARG A 116 5.35 -7.78 -2.06
N PHE A 117 6.05 -8.70 -2.72
CA PHE A 117 5.49 -9.72 -3.62
C PHE A 117 6.06 -11.09 -3.27
N ALA A 118 5.28 -12.14 -3.49
CA ALA A 118 5.73 -13.51 -3.54
C ALA A 118 4.86 -14.29 -4.53
N GLU A 119 5.46 -14.83 -5.59
CA GLU A 119 4.73 -15.65 -6.54
C GLU A 119 4.32 -16.97 -5.89
N SER A 120 3.03 -17.19 -5.72
CA SER A 120 2.48 -18.38 -5.06
C SER A 120 1.64 -19.25 -6.00
N TRP A 121 1.29 -18.78 -7.20
CA TRP A 121 0.42 -19.50 -8.12
C TRP A 121 1.19 -20.26 -9.21
N PHE A 122 2.22 -19.63 -9.78
CA PHE A 122 3.06 -20.20 -10.84
C PHE A 122 4.38 -20.76 -10.32
N GLY A 123 4.87 -21.82 -10.96
CA GLY A 123 6.12 -22.51 -10.65
C GLY A 123 6.01 -24.03 -10.51
N PRO A 124 7.14 -24.75 -10.44
CA PRO A 124 7.13 -26.19 -10.22
C PRO A 124 6.37 -26.60 -8.95
N GLY A 125 5.40 -27.51 -9.09
CA GLY A 125 4.57 -27.98 -7.97
C GLY A 125 3.53 -26.97 -7.46
N ARG A 126 3.35 -25.83 -8.14
CA ARG A 126 2.30 -24.85 -7.83
C ARG A 126 1.04 -25.10 -8.69
N PRO A 127 -0.16 -24.67 -8.27
CA PRO A 127 -1.40 -24.98 -8.97
C PRO A 127 -1.45 -24.51 -10.44
N GLY A 128 -0.83 -23.36 -10.75
CA GLY A 128 -0.77 -22.81 -12.10
C GLY A 128 0.29 -23.46 -13.00
N GLY A 129 1.19 -24.28 -12.46
CA GLY A 129 2.36 -24.78 -13.19
C GLY A 129 3.24 -23.64 -13.73
N GLY A 130 3.96 -23.90 -14.82
CA GLY A 130 4.77 -22.87 -15.49
C GLY A 130 5.95 -22.37 -14.67
N GLY A 131 6.20 -21.06 -14.74
CA GLY A 131 7.34 -20.39 -14.12
C GLY A 131 7.57 -19.01 -14.72
N GLN A 132 8.82 -18.70 -15.06
CA GLN A 132 9.17 -17.45 -15.73
C GLN A 132 8.31 -17.20 -16.97
N GLY A 133 7.85 -15.97 -17.14
CA GLY A 133 6.97 -15.51 -18.20
C GLY A 133 5.50 -15.89 -18.01
N SER A 134 5.14 -16.70 -17.00
CA SER A 134 3.74 -17.10 -16.78
C SER A 134 2.90 -15.96 -16.17
N ARG A 135 3.54 -14.98 -15.54
CA ARG A 135 2.89 -13.78 -15.01
C ARG A 135 3.75 -12.56 -15.30
N SER A 136 3.16 -11.53 -15.87
CA SER A 136 3.79 -10.22 -15.95
C SER A 136 2.76 -9.10 -15.88
N PHE A 137 3.13 -8.00 -15.24
CA PHE A 137 2.26 -6.84 -15.10
C PHE A 137 3.06 -5.55 -14.94
N ASP A 138 2.45 -4.44 -15.27
CA ASP A 138 3.02 -3.12 -14.99
C ASP A 138 2.56 -2.60 -13.63
N VAL A 139 3.39 -1.79 -13.00
CA VAL A 139 3.02 -1.02 -11.80
C VAL A 139 3.22 0.46 -12.07
N TYR A 140 2.17 1.25 -11.88
CA TYR A 140 2.20 2.71 -12.01
C TYR A 140 1.93 3.36 -10.66
N CYS A 141 2.49 4.55 -10.45
CA CYS A 141 2.09 5.45 -9.38
C CYS A 141 1.85 6.85 -9.94
N ASN A 142 0.65 7.40 -9.72
CA ASN A 142 0.21 8.69 -10.26
C ASN A 142 0.44 8.80 -11.78
N GLY A 143 0.16 7.72 -12.52
CA GLY A 143 0.36 7.63 -13.96
C GLY A 143 1.81 7.42 -14.41
N ARG A 144 2.80 7.49 -13.51
CA ARG A 144 4.21 7.20 -13.83
C ARG A 144 4.51 5.72 -13.63
N ALA A 145 5.11 5.08 -14.64
CA ALA A 145 5.55 3.69 -14.53
C ALA A 145 6.65 3.54 -13.47
N LEU A 146 6.44 2.66 -12.49
CA LEU A 146 7.42 2.24 -11.49
C LEU A 146 8.09 0.93 -11.89
N LEU A 147 7.29 -0.02 -12.40
CA LEU A 147 7.73 -1.30 -12.94
C LEU A 147 7.05 -1.54 -14.28
N ARG A 148 7.77 -2.15 -15.22
CA ARG A 148 7.23 -2.55 -16.52
C ARG A 148 7.48 -4.03 -16.77
N ARG A 149 6.48 -4.76 -17.29
CA ARG A 149 6.50 -6.21 -17.55
C ARG A 149 7.09 -7.00 -16.37
N PHE A 150 6.74 -6.61 -15.15
CA PHE A 150 7.33 -7.20 -13.96
C PHE A 150 6.81 -8.62 -13.74
N ASP A 151 7.73 -9.57 -13.75
CA ASP A 151 7.51 -10.95 -13.37
C ASP A 151 8.08 -11.20 -11.96
N PRO A 152 7.23 -11.43 -10.94
CA PRO A 152 7.68 -11.73 -9.59
C PRO A 152 8.34 -13.11 -9.45
N PHE A 153 8.04 -14.09 -10.31
CA PHE A 153 8.73 -15.38 -10.30
C PHE A 153 10.19 -15.18 -10.74
N GLU A 154 10.38 -14.51 -11.89
CA GLU A 154 11.71 -14.24 -12.44
C GLU A 154 12.55 -13.42 -11.46
N ALA A 155 11.98 -12.33 -10.95
CA ALA A 155 12.70 -11.42 -10.06
C ALA A 155 13.09 -12.06 -8.71
N ALA A 156 12.43 -13.12 -8.28
CA ALA A 156 12.73 -13.82 -7.02
C ALA A 156 13.65 -15.02 -7.22
N GLY A 157 13.83 -15.46 -8.47
CA GLY A 157 14.46 -16.73 -8.82
C GLY A 157 13.60 -17.95 -8.47
N GLY A 158 12.27 -17.82 -8.49
CA GLY A 158 11.34 -18.93 -8.28
C GLY A 158 10.09 -18.59 -7.45
N ALA A 159 9.20 -19.58 -7.34
CA ALA A 159 7.98 -19.48 -6.54
C ALA A 159 8.28 -19.45 -5.03
N LEU A 160 7.35 -18.90 -4.25
CA LEU A 160 7.38 -18.80 -2.79
C LEU A 160 8.64 -18.13 -2.25
N ARG A 161 9.11 -17.08 -2.93
CA ARG A 161 10.27 -16.28 -2.53
C ARG A 161 9.85 -14.82 -2.45
N ALA A 162 10.25 -14.16 -1.36
CA ALA A 162 9.92 -12.77 -1.13
C ALA A 162 10.71 -11.85 -2.05
N ILE A 163 10.05 -10.85 -2.62
CA ILE A 163 10.68 -9.71 -3.28
C ILE A 163 10.13 -8.43 -2.68
N THR A 164 11.03 -7.49 -2.42
CA THR A 164 10.68 -6.12 -2.06
C THR A 164 11.13 -5.16 -3.16
N LYS A 165 10.26 -4.23 -3.55
CA LYS A 165 10.57 -3.13 -4.47
C LYS A 165 10.26 -1.81 -3.78
N THR A 166 11.24 -0.90 -3.77
CA THR A 166 11.16 0.39 -3.07
C THR A 166 11.35 1.52 -4.06
N PHE A 167 10.48 2.54 -3.98
CA PHE A 167 10.49 3.72 -4.84
C PHE A 167 10.38 4.97 -4.00
N SER A 168 11.39 5.83 -4.05
CA SER A 168 11.43 7.10 -3.31
C SER A 168 10.99 8.29 -4.16
N HIS A 169 10.80 9.43 -3.51
CA HIS A 169 10.47 10.72 -4.11
C HIS A 169 9.14 10.71 -4.89
N LEU A 170 8.19 9.87 -4.49
CA LEU A 170 6.86 9.86 -5.06
C LEU A 170 6.08 11.06 -4.52
N GLU A 171 5.72 11.98 -5.40
CA GLU A 171 4.92 13.13 -5.03
C GLU A 171 3.44 12.74 -4.90
N ALA A 172 2.81 13.12 -3.79
CA ALA A 172 1.37 12.96 -3.63
C ALA A 172 0.58 13.82 -4.62
N THR A 173 -0.58 13.34 -5.05
CA THR A 173 -1.50 14.14 -5.87
C THR A 173 -1.98 15.39 -5.10
N PRO A 174 -2.49 16.42 -5.80
CA PRO A 174 -3.10 17.58 -5.16
C PRO A 174 -4.24 17.24 -4.19
N GLN A 175 -4.90 16.09 -4.39
CA GLN A 175 -5.96 15.58 -3.52
C GLN A 175 -5.44 14.79 -2.32
N GLY A 176 -4.12 14.67 -2.13
CA GLY A 176 -3.50 13.96 -1.02
C GLY A 176 -3.60 12.44 -1.16
N LYS A 177 -3.18 11.91 -2.31
CA LYS A 177 -3.17 10.46 -2.56
C LYS A 177 -1.89 9.99 -3.26
N LEU A 178 -1.54 8.73 -3.06
CA LEU A 178 -0.76 7.95 -4.02
C LEU A 178 -1.71 6.98 -4.74
N LEU A 179 -1.82 7.13 -6.06
CA LEU A 179 -2.64 6.28 -6.93
C LEU A 179 -1.76 5.20 -7.54
N ILE A 180 -1.81 3.99 -7.00
CA ILE A 180 -0.97 2.87 -7.41
C ILE A 180 -1.81 1.92 -8.26
N GLN A 181 -1.38 1.60 -9.47
CA GLN A 181 -2.13 0.74 -10.39
C GLN A 181 -1.30 -0.48 -10.75
N PHE A 182 -1.93 -1.65 -10.73
CA PHE A 182 -1.34 -2.94 -11.09
C PHE A 182 -2.07 -3.46 -12.31
N ILE A 183 -1.42 -3.43 -13.47
CA ILE A 183 -2.05 -3.68 -14.77
C ILE A 183 -1.52 -4.99 -15.35
N PRO A 184 -2.33 -6.07 -15.36
CA PRO A 184 -2.01 -7.33 -16.02
C PRO A 184 -1.52 -7.16 -17.46
N MET A 185 -0.45 -7.87 -17.82
CA MET A 185 -0.03 -8.06 -19.21
C MET A 185 -0.12 -9.52 -19.61
N GLU A 186 0.44 -10.40 -18.77
CA GLU A 186 0.30 -11.85 -18.86
C GLU A 186 -0.21 -12.36 -17.51
N ASN A 187 -1.40 -12.96 -17.50
CA ASN A 187 -2.13 -13.31 -16.27
C ASN A 187 -2.27 -12.15 -15.27
N TYR A 188 -2.97 -12.44 -14.16
CA TYR A 188 -3.29 -11.42 -13.15
C TYR A 188 -2.06 -10.89 -12.41
N ALA A 189 -2.06 -9.59 -12.08
CA ALA A 189 -1.08 -9.00 -11.17
C ALA A 189 -1.30 -9.50 -9.74
N LEU A 190 -0.33 -9.31 -8.86
CA LEU A 190 -0.44 -9.65 -7.43
C LEU A 190 0.22 -8.60 -6.53
N ILE A 191 -0.20 -8.50 -5.28
CA ILE A 191 0.52 -7.81 -4.19
C ILE A 191 0.22 -8.48 -2.85
N ASN A 192 1.21 -8.55 -1.96
CA ASN A 192 1.02 -9.09 -0.61
C ASN A 192 0.94 -8.00 0.46
N SER A 193 1.82 -6.99 0.40
CA SER A 193 1.76 -5.83 1.31
C SER A 193 2.36 -4.57 0.70
N ILE A 194 1.91 -3.43 1.24
CA ILE A 194 2.28 -2.08 0.83
C ILE A 194 2.64 -1.27 2.07
N GLU A 195 3.76 -0.56 2.02
CA GLU A 195 4.11 0.44 3.02
C GLU A 195 4.42 1.78 2.33
N VAL A 196 3.87 2.86 2.87
CA VAL A 196 4.10 4.23 2.41
C VAL A 196 4.68 5.03 3.57
N THR A 197 5.86 5.61 3.40
CA THR A 197 6.54 6.41 4.41
C THR A 197 6.76 7.83 3.92
N ASP A 198 6.42 8.82 4.75
CA ASP A 198 6.66 10.25 4.49
C ASP A 198 8.15 10.58 4.62
N GLU A 199 8.70 11.20 3.58
CA GLU A 199 10.13 11.55 3.53
C GLU A 199 10.43 12.79 4.40
N GLY A 200 9.42 13.61 4.72
CA GLY A 200 9.51 14.75 5.65
C GLY A 200 9.95 16.06 5.04
N PHE A 201 9.86 16.19 3.72
CA PHE A 201 10.01 17.46 3.03
C PHE A 201 8.75 18.33 3.20
#